data_AF-A0A399R5M1-F1
#
_entry.id   AF-A0A399R5M1-F1
#
_cell.length_a   1.000
_cell.length_b   1.000
_cell.length_c   1.000
_cell.angle_alpha   90.00
_cell.angle_beta   90.00
_cell.angle_gamma   90.00
#
_symmetry.space_group_name_H-M   'P 1'
#
loop_
_entity.id
_entity.type
_entity.pdbx_description
1 polymer ?
#
loop_
_entity_poly.entity_id
_entity_poly.type
_entity_poly.pdbx_seq_one_letter_code
_entity_poly.pdbx_strand_id
1 'polypeptide(L)'
;MKLGVTIGLAALALGELAAQPASAQDSFTCNMNAEDAANGLRRAVAASPKSATAELAQLDQMVETCPTDRGVIAYAAESWLRHAYAGIPDEDAFSAVSHVWDMLYQADAIARDPEAGGPSRDYGKIFYELRKPAAQGLIKFHDVRGLKHPLFESDEPFDRCLVWSGNLGQTLLYDFDDTWQGRGTVLMLRRLARACPTDKQNQAYPWWLKAASSVAGHTEDAAFALELLEEARLDGKAYLNGKDAAYQWTSEDQARLESQYDMFRLAGMTEADLIPVAALFTPEHLGTEEAARSIGWRLDQAWGALDTSADGAAASDENLARMKAYTLALTPMYHAAKAAGPEARKFLFEIAEAHAAGQKWRRAETQGIPGPKDYMYIWVDPDYAPGGSDN
;
A
#
# COMPACT_ATOMS: atom_id res chain seq x y z
N MET A 1 71.30 -26.86 -15.57
CA MET A 1 71.37 -27.87 -14.49
C MET A 1 71.50 -27.13 -13.17
N LYS A 2 70.67 -27.47 -12.17
CA LYS A 2 70.72 -27.12 -10.74
C LYS A 2 70.33 -25.69 -10.28
N LEU A 3 69.13 -25.68 -9.69
CA LEU A 3 68.61 -24.93 -8.54
C LEU A 3 69.62 -24.26 -7.60
N GLY A 4 69.20 -23.10 -7.09
CA GLY A 4 69.70 -22.50 -5.85
C GLY A 4 68.80 -21.34 -5.41
N VAL A 5 67.68 -21.67 -4.73
CA VAL A 5 66.88 -20.70 -3.96
C VAL A 5 67.72 -20.23 -2.78
N THR A 6 67.85 -18.91 -2.61
CA THR A 6 68.35 -18.30 -1.37
C THR A 6 67.35 -17.24 -0.92
N ILE A 7 66.73 -17.50 0.22
CA ILE A 7 65.90 -16.56 0.98
C ILE A 7 66.84 -15.57 1.66
N GLY A 8 66.60 -14.27 1.49
CA GLY A 8 67.34 -13.21 2.17
C GLY A 8 66.46 -11.99 2.37
N LEU A 9 66.00 -11.80 3.61
CA LEU A 9 65.40 -10.56 4.11
C LEU A 9 66.35 -9.37 3.85
N ALA A 10 65.84 -8.27 3.31
CA ALA A 10 66.39 -6.93 3.53
C ALA A 10 65.36 -5.83 3.23
N ALA A 11 64.80 -5.28 4.31
CA ALA A 11 64.42 -3.88 4.53
C ALA A 11 63.94 -3.02 3.34
N LEU A 12 62.62 -2.80 3.29
CA LEU A 12 62.01 -1.61 2.72
C LEU A 12 62.37 -0.40 3.60
N ALA A 13 63.29 0.44 3.11
CA ALA A 13 63.46 1.79 3.60
C ALA A 13 62.35 2.67 3.01
N LEU A 14 61.39 3.05 3.86
CA LEU A 14 60.40 4.08 3.61
C LEU A 14 61.11 5.43 3.42
N GLY A 15 61.03 5.96 2.21
CA GLY A 15 61.40 7.34 1.90
C GLY A 15 60.22 8.27 2.18
N GLU A 16 60.47 9.25 3.03
CA GLU A 16 59.62 10.35 3.48
C GLU A 16 58.90 11.06 2.32
N LEU A 17 57.58 10.81 2.19
CA LEU A 17 56.62 11.84 1.81
C LEU A 17 55.80 12.09 3.06
N ALA A 18 55.82 13.34 3.51
CA ALA A 18 55.12 13.83 4.70
C ALA A 18 53.60 13.61 4.57
N ALA A 19 53.14 12.40 4.90
CA ALA A 19 51.83 12.17 5.43
C ALA A 19 51.85 12.72 6.86
N GLN A 20 51.15 13.83 7.08
CA GLN A 20 50.84 14.28 8.43
C GLN A 20 50.25 13.11 9.22
N PRO A 21 50.68 12.90 10.48
CA PRO A 21 50.13 11.85 11.30
C PRO A 21 48.65 12.13 11.50
N ALA A 22 47.86 11.07 11.47
CA ALA A 22 46.54 11.02 12.07
C ALA A 22 46.64 11.57 13.50
N SER A 23 46.16 12.80 13.71
CA SER A 23 46.02 13.41 15.02
C SER A 23 44.70 14.16 15.06
N ALA A 24 43.66 13.43 15.41
CA ALA A 24 42.42 13.84 16.08
C ALA A 24 41.31 12.84 15.70
N GLN A 25 41.46 11.58 16.11
CA GLN A 25 40.27 10.91 16.66
C GLN A 25 40.02 11.61 17.98
N ASP A 26 39.44 12.82 17.92
CA ASP A 26 38.88 13.44 19.10
C ASP A 26 37.84 12.44 19.59
N SER A 27 38.08 11.89 20.78
CA SER A 27 37.07 11.17 21.51
C SER A 27 35.97 12.19 21.77
N PHE A 28 35.01 12.30 20.85
CA PHE A 28 33.84 13.12 21.05
C PHE A 28 33.23 12.65 22.37
N THR A 29 33.01 13.61 23.27
CA THR A 29 32.24 13.40 24.47
C THR A 29 30.94 14.16 24.27
N CYS A 30 29.81 13.57 24.65
CA CYS A 30 28.54 14.24 24.51
C CYS A 30 28.46 15.41 25.49
N ASN A 31 28.94 16.57 25.03
CA ASN A 31 29.05 17.80 25.78
C ASN A 31 28.09 18.86 25.21
N MET A 32 27.95 19.97 25.91
CA MET A 32 26.99 21.03 25.56
C MET A 32 27.18 21.65 24.16
N ASN A 33 28.30 21.39 23.47
CA ASN A 33 28.62 21.97 22.16
C ASN A 33 28.47 20.97 21.00
N ALA A 34 27.99 19.74 21.25
CA ALA A 34 27.84 18.72 20.22
C ALA A 34 26.92 19.18 19.07
N GLU A 35 25.79 19.83 19.39
CA GLU A 35 24.87 20.37 18.38
C GLU A 35 25.54 21.43 17.47
N ASP A 36 26.35 22.33 18.04
CA ASP A 36 27.04 23.37 17.28
C ASP A 36 28.14 22.79 16.37
N ALA A 37 28.88 21.81 16.86
CA ALA A 37 29.88 21.08 16.08
C ALA A 37 29.22 20.31 14.91
N ALA A 38 28.12 19.60 15.16
CA ALA A 38 27.36 18.91 14.13
C ALA A 38 26.79 19.89 13.08
N ASN A 39 26.31 21.07 13.49
CA ASN A 39 25.87 22.11 12.56
C ASN A 39 27.04 22.71 11.74
N GLY A 40 28.25 22.72 12.28
CA GLY A 40 29.47 23.07 11.54
C GLY A 40 29.75 22.08 10.41
N LEU A 41 29.74 20.78 10.73
CA LEU A 41 29.92 19.70 9.76
C LEU A 41 28.82 19.69 8.70
N ARG A 42 27.55 19.88 9.10
CA ARG A 42 26.42 20.01 8.16
C ARG A 42 26.63 21.12 7.14
N ARG A 43 27.17 22.27 7.57
CA ARG A 43 27.49 23.39 6.66
C ARG A 43 28.62 23.03 5.69
N ALA A 44 29.63 22.27 6.14
CA ALA A 44 30.69 21.76 5.28
C ALA A 44 30.14 20.76 4.23
N VAL A 45 29.28 19.81 4.64
CA VAL A 45 28.59 18.89 3.72
C VAL A 45 27.77 19.68 2.69
N ALA A 46 27.03 20.71 3.13
CA ALA A 46 26.25 21.54 2.21
C ALA A 46 27.11 22.27 1.16
N ALA A 47 28.38 22.58 1.46
CA ALA A 47 29.29 23.23 0.52
C ALA A 47 29.86 22.27 -0.53
N SER A 48 29.97 20.97 -0.22
CA SER A 48 30.56 19.97 -1.13
C SER A 48 29.93 18.58 -0.96
N PRO A 49 28.62 18.43 -1.22
CA PRO A 49 27.86 17.27 -0.80
C PRO A 49 28.30 15.96 -1.45
N LYS A 50 28.85 15.98 -2.67
CA LYS A 50 29.33 14.76 -3.35
C LYS A 50 30.59 14.15 -2.73
N SER A 51 31.42 14.95 -2.06
CA SER A 51 32.76 14.55 -1.62
C SER A 51 32.97 14.65 -0.12
N ALA A 52 31.92 14.96 0.66
CA ALA A 52 32.00 15.19 2.09
C ALA A 52 32.00 13.90 2.94
N THR A 53 32.64 12.83 2.47
CA THR A 53 32.63 11.52 3.13
C THR A 53 33.29 11.56 4.51
N ALA A 54 34.31 12.41 4.70
CA ALA A 54 34.99 12.56 5.99
C ALA A 54 34.10 13.27 7.02
N GLU A 55 33.34 14.28 6.61
CA GLU A 55 32.41 15.01 7.46
C GLU A 55 31.20 14.15 7.84
N LEU A 56 30.71 13.33 6.91
CA LEU A 56 29.64 12.37 7.18
C LEU A 56 30.07 11.30 8.21
N ALA A 57 31.29 10.76 8.08
CA ALA A 57 31.82 9.81 9.06
C ALA A 57 31.97 10.43 10.46
N GLN A 58 32.36 11.71 10.54
CA GLN A 58 32.40 12.43 11.82
C GLN A 58 30.99 12.63 12.40
N LEU A 59 30.01 12.97 11.57
CA LEU A 59 28.61 13.09 12.02
C LEU A 59 28.08 11.76 12.56
N ASP A 60 28.41 10.62 11.94
CA ASP A 60 28.03 9.30 12.45
C ASP A 60 28.68 9.00 13.81
N GLN A 61 29.98 9.27 13.96
CA GLN A 61 30.66 9.13 15.26
C GLN A 61 30.00 10.00 16.34
N MET A 62 29.53 11.20 15.98
CA MET A 62 28.80 12.07 16.89
C MET A 62 27.42 11.51 17.25
N VAL A 63 26.69 10.90 16.31
CA VAL A 63 25.41 10.21 16.59
C VAL A 63 25.62 9.02 17.53
N GLU A 64 26.66 8.22 17.32
CA GLU A 64 27.01 7.10 18.21
C GLU A 64 27.35 7.57 19.63
N THR A 65 28.04 8.70 19.75
CA THR A 65 28.46 9.27 21.03
C THR A 65 27.33 10.03 21.74
N CYS A 66 26.45 10.67 20.97
CA CYS A 66 25.31 11.47 21.43
C CYS A 66 23.98 10.90 20.91
N PRO A 67 23.61 9.67 21.27
CA PRO A 67 22.46 8.99 20.67
C PRO A 67 21.10 9.59 21.10
N THR A 68 21.09 10.46 22.10
CA THR A 68 19.90 11.19 22.59
C THR A 68 19.83 12.64 22.11
N ASP A 69 20.90 13.17 21.50
CA ASP A 69 20.93 14.56 21.02
C ASP A 69 20.21 14.68 19.67
N ARG A 70 18.99 15.19 19.72
CA ARG A 70 18.13 15.31 18.54
C ARG A 70 18.66 16.31 17.51
N GLY A 71 19.45 17.30 17.93
CA GLY A 71 20.07 18.26 17.02
C GLY A 71 21.18 17.61 16.21
N VAL A 72 22.07 16.86 16.87
CA VAL A 72 23.12 16.07 16.22
C VAL A 72 22.52 15.09 15.20
N ILE A 73 21.50 14.33 15.62
CA ILE A 73 20.80 13.37 14.75
C ILE A 73 20.15 14.06 13.54
N ALA A 74 19.43 15.18 13.75
CA ALA A 74 18.83 15.93 12.65
C ALA A 74 19.87 16.39 11.62
N TYR A 75 20.99 16.94 12.09
CA TYR A 75 22.05 17.45 11.21
C TYR A 75 22.80 16.35 10.48
N ALA A 76 23.02 15.20 11.12
CA ALA A 76 23.57 14.02 10.48
C ALA A 76 22.62 13.50 9.37
N ALA A 77 21.35 13.30 9.70
CA ALA A 77 20.33 12.85 8.75
C ALA A 77 20.16 13.81 7.56
N GLU A 78 20.11 15.13 7.80
CA GLU A 78 20.05 16.14 6.73
C GLU A 78 21.29 16.07 5.82
N SER A 79 22.47 15.88 6.40
CA SER A 79 23.74 15.82 5.66
C SER A 79 23.81 14.58 4.77
N TRP A 80 23.41 13.41 5.29
CA TRP A 80 23.35 12.18 4.52
C TRP A 80 22.30 12.23 3.40
N LEU A 81 21.12 12.83 3.63
CA LEU A 81 20.15 13.06 2.54
C LEU A 81 20.71 13.99 1.46
N ARG A 82 21.39 15.08 1.85
CA ARG A 82 22.05 15.98 0.89
C ARG A 82 23.10 15.24 0.06
N HIS A 83 23.87 14.33 0.68
CA HIS A 83 24.83 13.48 -0.02
C HIS A 83 24.14 12.53 -1.00
N ALA A 84 23.12 11.81 -0.55
CA ALA A 84 22.36 10.87 -1.37
C ALA A 84 21.77 11.53 -2.63
N TYR A 85 21.21 12.74 -2.48
CA TYR A 85 20.63 13.49 -3.59
C TYR A 85 21.61 14.38 -4.34
N ALA A 86 22.91 14.30 -4.04
CA ALA A 86 23.93 15.07 -4.74
C ALA A 86 24.18 14.56 -6.17
N GLY A 87 23.63 13.40 -6.56
CA GLY A 87 23.93 12.75 -7.84
C GLY A 87 25.21 11.90 -7.77
N ILE A 88 25.37 11.17 -6.67
CA ILE A 88 26.31 10.06 -6.49
C ILE A 88 25.74 8.78 -7.13
N PRO A 89 26.51 7.68 -7.26
CA PRO A 89 25.99 6.41 -7.77
C PRO A 89 24.75 5.92 -7.01
N ASP A 90 23.81 5.27 -7.72
CA ASP A 90 22.51 4.87 -7.16
C ASP A 90 22.66 3.93 -5.94
N GLU A 91 23.65 3.04 -5.92
CA GLU A 91 23.92 2.14 -4.78
C GLU A 91 24.37 2.92 -3.53
N ASP A 92 25.26 3.90 -3.70
CA ASP A 92 25.72 4.77 -2.62
C ASP A 92 24.58 5.67 -2.12
N ALA A 93 23.76 6.19 -3.04
CA ALA A 93 22.59 7.00 -2.71
C ALA A 93 21.54 6.17 -1.93
N PHE A 94 21.31 4.92 -2.34
CA PHE A 94 20.43 4.01 -1.61
C PHE A 94 20.97 3.70 -0.21
N SER A 95 22.26 3.41 -0.08
CA SER A 95 22.91 3.17 1.22
C SER A 95 22.79 4.39 2.14
N ALA A 96 23.02 5.59 1.62
CA ALA A 96 22.88 6.84 2.38
C ALA A 96 21.43 7.09 2.83
N VAL A 97 20.44 6.85 1.96
CA VAL A 97 19.01 6.98 2.32
C VAL A 97 18.59 5.93 3.35
N SER A 98 19.03 4.68 3.20
CA SER A 98 18.80 3.59 4.15
C SER A 98 19.38 3.93 5.53
N HIS A 99 20.61 4.43 5.56
CA HIS A 99 21.24 4.88 6.81
C HIS A 99 20.46 5.99 7.50
N VAL A 100 19.96 6.99 6.75
CA VAL A 100 19.10 8.05 7.31
C VAL A 100 17.81 7.48 7.89
N TRP A 101 17.18 6.53 7.19
CA TRP A 101 15.96 5.90 7.67
C TRP A 101 16.18 5.18 9.00
N ASP A 102 17.23 4.36 9.08
CA ASP A 102 17.58 3.60 10.28
C ASP A 102 17.95 4.52 11.44
N MET A 103 18.70 5.59 11.17
CA MET A 103 19.06 6.62 12.15
C MET A 103 17.81 7.30 12.74
N LEU A 104 16.87 7.73 11.90
CA LEU A 104 15.63 8.38 12.36
C LEU A 104 14.71 7.40 13.11
N TYR A 105 14.69 6.13 12.69
CA TYR A 105 13.93 5.08 13.37
C TYR A 105 14.46 4.80 14.78
N GLN A 106 15.78 4.68 14.93
CA GLN A 106 16.43 4.48 16.23
C GLN A 106 16.26 5.69 17.15
N ALA A 107 16.35 6.91 16.61
CA ALA A 107 16.15 8.13 17.39
C ALA A 107 14.75 8.20 18.05
N ASP A 108 13.72 7.67 17.39
CA ASP A 108 12.39 7.58 18.00
C ASP A 108 12.27 6.49 19.06
N ALA A 109 13.07 5.43 18.97
CA ALA A 109 13.17 4.41 20.03
C ALA A 109 13.67 5.04 21.33
N ILE A 110 14.73 5.83 21.20
CA ILE A 110 15.47 6.43 22.31
C ILE A 110 14.67 7.58 22.94
N ALA A 111 14.01 8.43 22.13
CA ALA A 111 13.24 9.58 22.62
C ALA A 111 12.03 9.22 23.52
N ARG A 112 11.62 7.95 23.54
CA ARG A 112 10.52 7.45 24.39
C ARG A 112 11.01 6.83 25.70
N ASP A 113 12.31 6.67 25.88
CA ASP A 113 12.87 6.21 27.14
C ASP A 113 12.75 7.33 28.20
N PRO A 114 11.97 7.14 29.28
CA PRO A 114 11.80 8.15 30.33
C PRO A 114 13.11 8.50 31.04
N GLU A 115 14.12 7.63 30.98
CA GLU A 115 15.43 7.80 31.61
C GLU A 115 16.42 8.58 30.71
N ALA A 116 16.13 8.73 29.41
CA ALA A 116 17.02 9.35 28.44
C ALA A 116 17.10 10.89 28.51
N GLY A 117 16.80 11.46 29.69
CA GLY A 117 16.69 12.89 30.00
C GLY A 117 17.63 13.79 29.19
N GLY A 118 17.08 14.37 28.11
CA GLY A 118 17.77 15.31 27.24
C GLY A 118 16.94 16.59 27.05
N PRO A 119 17.58 17.74 26.83
CA PRO A 119 16.87 19.01 26.63
C PRO A 119 16.01 18.94 25.35
N SER A 120 14.69 18.95 25.51
CA SER A 120 13.75 18.91 24.38
C SER A 120 13.64 20.27 23.69
N ARG A 121 14.50 20.53 22.70
CA ARG A 121 14.07 21.38 21.57
C ARG A 121 13.10 20.57 20.72
N ASP A 122 12.03 21.19 20.23
CA ASP A 122 10.99 20.53 19.46
C ASP A 122 11.47 20.21 18.02
N TYR A 123 12.31 19.18 17.91
CA TYR A 123 12.80 18.63 16.64
C TYR A 123 11.77 17.75 15.92
N GLY A 124 10.54 17.64 16.45
CA GLY A 124 9.48 16.79 15.87
C GLY A 124 9.18 17.14 14.42
N LYS A 125 9.10 18.44 14.11
CA LYS A 125 8.90 18.93 12.73
C LYS A 125 10.08 18.62 11.82
N ILE A 126 11.32 18.82 12.29
CA ILE A 126 12.52 18.58 11.47
C ILE A 126 12.63 17.10 11.12
N PHE A 127 12.45 16.21 12.09
CA PHE A 127 12.51 14.77 11.84
C PHE A 127 11.42 14.33 10.85
N TYR A 128 10.24 14.95 10.90
CA TYR A 128 9.18 14.70 9.92
C TYR A 128 9.60 15.07 8.49
N GLU A 129 10.16 16.28 8.30
CA GLU A 129 10.66 16.76 7.00
C GLU A 129 11.83 15.94 6.46
N LEU A 130 12.56 15.21 7.32
CA LEU A 130 13.64 14.30 6.92
C LEU A 130 13.14 12.88 6.61
N ARG A 131 12.12 12.39 7.32
CA ARG A 131 11.54 11.05 7.05
C ARG A 131 10.88 10.96 5.69
N LYS A 132 10.19 12.03 5.26
CA LYS A 132 9.53 12.07 3.95
C LYS A 132 10.51 11.75 2.80
N PRO A 133 11.57 12.54 2.56
CA PRO A 133 12.52 12.26 1.48
C PRO A 133 13.23 10.91 1.69
N ALA A 134 13.55 10.52 2.92
CA ALA A 134 14.13 9.19 3.16
C ALA A 134 13.22 8.05 2.68
N ALA A 135 11.93 8.06 3.05
CA ALA A 135 10.94 7.09 2.58
C ALA A 135 10.80 7.11 1.05
N GLN A 136 10.67 8.30 0.46
CA GLN A 136 10.56 8.46 -1.00
C GLN A 136 11.79 7.92 -1.73
N GLY A 137 12.99 8.15 -1.20
CA GLY A 137 14.24 7.60 -1.73
C GLY A 137 14.24 6.07 -1.70
N LEU A 138 13.90 5.47 -0.54
CA LEU A 138 13.81 4.02 -0.40
C LEU A 138 12.83 3.39 -1.40
N ILE A 139 11.63 3.97 -1.52
CA ILE A 139 10.60 3.53 -2.47
C ILE A 139 11.12 3.62 -3.89
N LYS A 140 11.67 4.78 -4.29
CA LYS A 140 12.18 5.01 -5.65
C LYS A 140 13.27 4.02 -6.02
N PHE A 141 14.25 3.79 -5.15
CA PHE A 141 15.35 2.87 -5.41
C PHE A 141 14.89 1.41 -5.41
N HIS A 142 13.90 1.06 -4.58
CA HIS A 142 13.26 -0.24 -4.62
C HIS A 142 12.56 -0.48 -5.97
N ASP A 143 11.67 0.44 -6.36
CA ASP A 143 10.81 0.26 -7.53
C ASP A 143 11.55 0.37 -8.87
N VAL A 144 12.52 1.29 -8.99
CA VAL A 144 13.23 1.54 -10.26
C VAL A 144 14.42 0.61 -10.45
N ARG A 145 15.09 0.20 -9.36
CA ARG A 145 16.38 -0.51 -9.42
C ARG A 145 16.36 -1.90 -8.80
N GLY A 146 15.27 -2.30 -8.15
CA GLY A 146 15.17 -3.58 -7.46
C GLY A 146 16.07 -3.67 -6.23
N LEU A 147 16.51 -2.52 -5.69
CA LEU A 147 17.33 -2.49 -4.48
C LEU A 147 16.51 -2.90 -3.25
N LYS A 148 17.13 -3.67 -2.38
CA LYS A 148 16.47 -4.40 -1.29
C LYS A 148 16.76 -3.72 0.04
N HIS A 149 15.69 -3.29 0.71
CA HIS A 149 15.72 -2.78 2.09
C HIS A 149 14.87 -3.71 2.97
N PRO A 150 15.25 -3.97 4.24
CA PRO A 150 14.45 -4.79 5.16
C PRO A 150 12.99 -4.35 5.27
N LEU A 151 12.69 -3.07 5.07
CA LEU A 151 11.32 -2.53 5.00
C LEU A 151 10.42 -3.17 3.94
N PHE A 152 11.01 -3.59 2.81
CA PHE A 152 10.27 -4.18 1.69
C PHE A 152 10.39 -5.70 1.65
N GLU A 153 11.35 -6.28 2.38
CA GLU A 153 11.58 -7.73 2.43
C GLU A 153 10.95 -8.41 3.64
N SER A 154 10.86 -7.72 4.79
CA SER A 154 10.28 -8.27 6.01
C SER A 154 8.76 -8.12 6.01
N ASP A 155 8.07 -9.08 6.65
CA ASP A 155 6.64 -8.99 6.86
C ASP A 155 6.23 -7.97 7.94
N GLU A 156 7.11 -7.75 8.90
CA GLU A 156 6.90 -6.86 10.03
C GLU A 156 8.22 -6.10 10.30
N PRO A 157 8.57 -5.12 9.45
CA PRO A 157 9.83 -4.40 9.61
C PRO A 157 9.78 -3.38 10.76
N PHE A 158 8.60 -3.13 11.34
CA PHE A 158 8.40 -2.22 12.45
C PHE A 158 8.02 -3.02 13.69
N ASP A 159 8.75 -2.82 14.78
CA ASP A 159 8.51 -3.49 16.07
C ASP A 159 7.36 -2.87 16.88
N ARG A 160 6.85 -1.70 16.47
CA ARG A 160 5.80 -0.95 17.18
C ARG A 160 5.09 0.10 16.32
N CYS A 161 3.96 0.58 16.82
CA CYS A 161 3.28 1.75 16.25
C CYS A 161 4.04 3.05 16.54
N LEU A 162 4.45 3.73 15.47
CA LEU A 162 5.18 4.98 15.54
C LEU A 162 4.19 6.14 15.44
N VAL A 163 4.37 7.17 16.28
CA VAL A 163 3.44 8.33 16.36
C VAL A 163 3.31 9.06 15.01
N TRP A 164 4.31 8.96 14.14
CA TRP A 164 4.32 9.59 12.84
C TRP A 164 3.83 8.70 11.69
N SER A 165 3.52 7.41 11.92
CA SER A 165 3.11 6.47 10.87
C SER A 165 1.93 7.00 10.04
N GLY A 166 0.94 7.60 10.69
CA GLY A 166 -0.17 8.31 10.05
C GLY A 166 0.21 9.42 9.12
N ASN A 167 0.96 10.40 9.62
CA ASN A 167 1.33 11.60 8.86
C ASN A 167 2.26 11.25 7.69
N LEU A 168 3.20 10.32 7.92
CA LEU A 168 4.04 9.80 6.84
C LEU A 168 3.17 9.07 5.81
N GLY A 169 2.24 8.22 6.26
CA GLY A 169 1.34 7.49 5.38
C GLY A 169 0.45 8.40 4.52
N GLN A 170 -0.10 9.46 5.10
CA GLN A 170 -0.86 10.47 4.37
C GLN A 170 -0.02 11.09 3.26
N THR A 171 1.20 11.49 3.59
CA THR A 171 2.09 12.19 2.66
C THR A 171 2.54 11.30 1.52
N LEU A 172 2.91 10.05 1.83
CA LEU A 172 3.29 9.06 0.83
C LEU A 172 2.11 8.74 -0.11
N LEU A 173 0.89 8.65 0.41
CA LEU A 173 -0.30 8.46 -0.43
C LEU A 173 -0.51 9.65 -1.39
N TYR A 174 -0.42 10.88 -0.90
CA TYR A 174 -0.59 12.06 -1.75
C TYR A 174 0.46 12.15 -2.86
N ASP A 175 1.73 11.87 -2.56
CA ASP A 175 2.78 11.87 -3.59
C ASP A 175 2.59 10.70 -4.59
N PHE A 176 2.03 9.58 -4.12
CA PHE A 176 1.76 8.38 -4.93
C PHE A 176 0.60 8.58 -5.90
N ASP A 177 -0.51 9.17 -5.45
CA ASP A 177 -1.66 9.47 -6.31
C ASP A 177 -1.27 10.41 -7.47
N ASP A 178 -0.27 11.28 -7.26
CA ASP A 178 0.21 12.23 -8.28
C ASP A 178 1.15 11.62 -9.33
N THR A 179 1.92 10.58 -8.99
CA THR A 179 3.04 10.11 -9.83
C THR A 179 2.97 8.65 -10.24
N TRP A 180 2.14 7.86 -9.57
CA TRP A 180 1.90 6.42 -9.75
C TRP A 180 3.06 5.62 -10.36
N GLN A 181 4.00 5.18 -9.54
CA GLN A 181 5.04 4.23 -9.97
C GLN A 181 5.34 3.20 -8.88
N GLY A 182 5.39 1.93 -9.28
CA GLY A 182 5.92 0.84 -8.48
C GLY A 182 5.01 0.31 -7.36
N ARG A 183 5.53 -0.68 -6.63
CA ARG A 183 4.82 -1.34 -5.51
C ARG A 183 5.30 -0.84 -4.15
N GLY A 184 6.44 -0.16 -4.08
CA GLY A 184 7.12 0.24 -2.86
C GLY A 184 6.27 1.10 -1.93
N THR A 185 5.54 2.09 -2.45
CA THR A 185 4.67 2.95 -1.62
C THR A 185 3.60 2.12 -0.91
N VAL A 186 2.92 1.26 -1.66
CA VAL A 186 1.83 0.42 -1.19
C VAL A 186 2.36 -0.55 -0.12
N LEU A 187 3.49 -1.20 -0.37
CA LEU A 187 4.15 -2.05 0.61
C LEU A 187 4.49 -1.28 1.89
N MET A 188 5.10 -0.09 1.77
CA MET A 188 5.45 0.72 2.95
C MET A 188 4.22 1.13 3.76
N LEU A 189 3.14 1.59 3.10
CA LEU A 189 1.88 1.94 3.75
C LEU A 189 1.26 0.74 4.49
N ARG A 190 1.28 -0.45 3.87
CA ARG A 190 0.85 -1.69 4.51
C ARG A 190 1.60 -1.95 5.80
N ARG A 191 2.93 -1.87 5.77
CA ARG A 191 3.78 -2.15 6.93
C ARG A 191 3.55 -1.13 8.05
N LEU A 192 3.41 0.17 7.70
CA LEU A 192 3.09 1.21 8.67
C LEU A 192 1.73 0.97 9.33
N ALA A 193 0.72 0.53 8.58
CA ALA A 193 -0.60 0.20 9.10
C ALA A 193 -0.54 -1.00 10.05
N ARG A 194 0.09 -2.11 9.64
CA ARG A 194 0.21 -3.33 10.46
C ARG A 194 1.01 -3.15 11.75
N ALA A 195 1.90 -2.16 11.79
CA ALA A 195 2.58 -1.76 13.03
C ALA A 195 1.63 -1.09 14.05
N CYS A 196 0.45 -0.62 13.61
CA CYS A 196 -0.53 0.15 14.40
C CYS A 196 -1.92 -0.53 14.49
N PRO A 197 -2.03 -1.82 14.86
CA PRO A 197 -3.28 -2.61 14.77
C PRO A 197 -4.43 -2.05 15.63
N THR A 198 -4.10 -1.36 16.72
CA THR A 198 -5.10 -0.88 17.71
C THR A 198 -5.18 0.64 17.81
N ASP A 199 -4.25 1.38 17.21
CA ASP A 199 -4.18 2.84 17.34
C ASP A 199 -4.96 3.52 16.20
N LYS A 200 -6.27 3.71 16.44
CA LYS A 200 -7.14 4.38 15.47
C LYS A 200 -6.82 5.87 15.30
N GLN A 201 -6.19 6.52 16.28
CA GLN A 201 -5.83 7.94 16.19
C GLN A 201 -4.63 8.16 15.26
N ASN A 202 -3.77 7.16 15.12
CA ASN A 202 -2.62 7.21 14.23
C ASN A 202 -3.01 7.29 12.75
N GLN A 203 -4.19 6.84 12.32
CA GLN A 203 -4.67 6.91 10.92
C GLN A 203 -3.83 6.17 9.86
N ALA A 204 -2.81 5.37 10.22
CA ALA A 204 -2.03 4.59 9.24
C ALA A 204 -2.88 3.61 8.40
N TYR A 205 -3.87 2.94 9.02
CA TYR A 205 -4.80 2.04 8.32
C TYR A 205 -5.60 2.72 7.21
N PRO A 206 -6.33 3.82 7.47
CA PRO A 206 -7.03 4.55 6.41
C PRO A 206 -6.17 4.85 5.17
N TRP A 207 -4.90 5.22 5.34
CA TRP A 207 -4.01 5.51 4.21
C TRP A 207 -3.60 4.27 3.43
N TRP A 208 -3.32 3.17 4.13
CA TRP A 208 -3.10 1.86 3.50
C TRP A 208 -4.30 1.40 2.67
N LEU A 209 -5.51 1.46 3.24
CA LEU A 209 -6.72 1.00 2.58
C LEU A 209 -7.07 1.84 1.34
N LYS A 210 -6.86 3.16 1.41
CA LYS A 210 -7.00 4.07 0.26
C LYS A 210 -5.96 3.80 -0.82
N ALA A 211 -4.71 3.53 -0.45
CA ALA A 211 -3.68 3.16 -1.42
C ALA A 211 -4.06 1.88 -2.17
N ALA A 212 -4.48 0.83 -1.45
CA ALA A 212 -4.88 -0.43 -2.06
C ALA A 212 -6.05 -0.27 -3.04
N SER A 213 -7.07 0.50 -2.66
CA SER A 213 -8.20 0.84 -3.54
C SER A 213 -7.76 1.64 -4.78
N SER A 214 -6.79 2.54 -4.62
CA SER A 214 -6.25 3.35 -5.72
C SER A 214 -5.40 2.52 -6.68
N VAL A 215 -4.67 1.51 -6.19
CA VAL A 215 -3.90 0.57 -7.03
C VAL A 215 -4.79 -0.20 -7.97
N ALA A 216 -5.88 -0.73 -7.44
CA ALA A 216 -6.86 -1.45 -8.24
C ALA A 216 -7.41 -0.60 -9.40
N GLY A 217 -7.48 0.72 -9.26
CA GLY A 217 -7.95 1.60 -10.33
C GLY A 217 -6.95 1.81 -11.48
N HIS A 218 -5.66 1.54 -11.28
CA HIS A 218 -4.59 1.98 -12.18
C HIS A 218 -3.63 0.89 -12.67
N THR A 219 -3.53 -0.24 -11.96
CA THR A 219 -2.62 -1.32 -12.34
C THR A 219 -3.19 -2.19 -13.46
N GLU A 220 -2.34 -2.59 -14.42
CA GLU A 220 -2.66 -3.61 -15.43
C GLU A 220 -2.46 -5.04 -14.89
N ASP A 221 -1.72 -5.20 -13.79
CA ASP A 221 -1.51 -6.49 -13.14
C ASP A 221 -2.70 -6.84 -12.24
N ALA A 222 -3.66 -7.57 -12.82
CA ALA A 222 -4.90 -7.98 -12.15
C ALA A 222 -4.65 -8.95 -10.97
N ALA A 223 -3.62 -9.79 -11.03
CA ALA A 223 -3.29 -10.72 -9.95
C ALA A 223 -2.78 -9.96 -8.73
N PHE A 224 -1.88 -9.00 -8.95
CA PHE A 224 -1.39 -8.12 -7.89
C PHE A 224 -2.51 -7.25 -7.31
N ALA A 225 -3.38 -6.68 -8.14
CA ALA A 225 -4.54 -5.92 -7.68
C ALA A 225 -5.44 -6.77 -6.77
N LEU A 226 -5.71 -8.02 -7.17
CA LEU A 226 -6.58 -8.92 -6.44
C LEU A 226 -6.01 -9.31 -5.08
N GLU A 227 -4.73 -9.70 -5.03
CA GLU A 227 -4.01 -10.00 -3.78
C GLU A 227 -4.07 -8.80 -2.81
N LEU A 228 -3.78 -7.61 -3.35
CA LEU A 228 -3.75 -6.38 -2.57
C LEU A 228 -5.13 -6.00 -2.01
N LEU A 229 -6.17 -6.10 -2.83
CA LEU A 229 -7.55 -5.84 -2.43
C LEU A 229 -8.04 -6.87 -1.40
N GLU A 230 -7.63 -8.14 -1.52
CA GLU A 230 -7.99 -9.17 -0.54
C GLU A 230 -7.44 -8.84 0.85
N GLU A 231 -6.15 -8.49 0.91
CA GLU A 231 -5.51 -8.09 2.17
C GLU A 231 -6.16 -6.83 2.76
N ALA A 232 -6.32 -5.79 1.95
CA ALA A 232 -6.93 -4.54 2.39
C ALA A 232 -8.37 -4.74 2.87
N ARG A 233 -9.12 -5.66 2.24
CA ARG A 233 -10.48 -6.02 2.67
C ARG A 233 -10.48 -6.63 4.07
N LEU A 234 -9.58 -7.58 4.34
CA LEU A 234 -9.46 -8.21 5.66
C LEU A 234 -8.99 -7.21 6.72
N ASP A 235 -7.97 -6.42 6.40
CA ASP A 235 -7.42 -5.37 7.27
C ASP A 235 -8.49 -4.30 7.61
N GLY A 236 -9.26 -3.86 6.62
CA GLY A 236 -10.31 -2.85 6.80
C GLY A 236 -11.48 -3.35 7.66
N LYS A 237 -11.90 -4.62 7.49
CA LYS A 237 -12.90 -5.25 8.37
C LYS A 237 -12.41 -5.31 9.82
N ALA A 238 -11.17 -5.73 10.03
CA ALA A 238 -10.56 -5.78 11.35
C ALA A 238 -10.46 -4.39 11.99
N TYR A 239 -10.06 -3.38 11.21
CA TYR A 239 -9.93 -1.99 11.67
C TYR A 239 -11.28 -1.38 12.10
N LEU A 240 -12.34 -1.61 11.34
CA LEU A 240 -13.69 -1.16 11.71
C LEU A 240 -14.20 -1.91 12.95
N ASN A 241 -13.99 -3.23 13.04
CA ASN A 241 -14.52 -4.08 14.12
C ASN A 241 -16.03 -3.83 14.35
N GLY A 242 -16.80 -3.68 13.26
CA GLY A 242 -18.23 -3.41 13.29
C GLY A 242 -18.65 -2.02 13.79
N LYS A 243 -17.72 -1.06 13.90
CA LYS A 243 -18.00 0.35 14.22
C LYS A 243 -17.27 1.26 13.24
N ASP A 244 -17.89 2.37 12.87
CA ASP A 244 -17.20 3.38 12.07
C ASP A 244 -15.95 3.86 12.81
N ALA A 245 -14.82 3.85 12.11
CA ALA A 245 -13.61 4.47 12.61
C ALA A 245 -13.68 5.98 12.38
N ALA A 246 -13.00 6.74 13.23
CA ALA A 246 -13.08 8.19 13.18
C ALA A 246 -12.52 8.74 11.84
N TYR A 247 -13.29 9.64 11.22
CA TYR A 247 -12.93 10.62 10.19
C TYR A 247 -12.38 10.19 8.82
N GLN A 248 -11.80 9.00 8.63
CA GLN A 248 -11.06 8.72 7.38
C GLN A 248 -11.28 7.37 6.70
N TRP A 249 -11.92 6.41 7.37
CA TRP A 249 -12.35 5.15 6.76
C TRP A 249 -13.68 4.72 7.39
N THR A 250 -14.72 4.67 6.57
CA THR A 250 -16.10 4.40 6.99
C THR A 250 -16.58 3.04 6.50
N SER A 251 -17.74 2.59 6.98
CA SER A 251 -18.40 1.39 6.44
C SER A 251 -18.72 1.52 4.95
N GLU A 252 -18.97 2.74 4.45
CA GLU A 252 -19.19 2.99 3.01
C GLU A 252 -17.91 2.81 2.20
N ASP A 253 -16.77 3.34 2.69
CA ASP A 253 -15.46 3.14 2.06
C ASP A 253 -15.09 1.64 2.00
N GLN A 254 -15.36 0.91 3.09
CA GLN A 254 -15.16 -0.53 3.14
C GLN A 254 -16.04 -1.27 2.12
N ALA A 255 -17.31 -0.88 1.98
CA ALA A 255 -18.22 -1.49 1.01
C ALA A 255 -17.75 -1.23 -0.44
N ARG A 256 -17.19 -0.05 -0.72
CA ARG A 256 -16.58 0.26 -2.02
C ARG A 256 -15.36 -0.60 -2.33
N LEU A 257 -14.46 -0.77 -1.36
CA LEU A 257 -13.28 -1.64 -1.50
C LEU A 257 -13.70 -3.10 -1.73
N GLU A 258 -14.70 -3.58 -0.99
CA GLU A 258 -15.27 -4.92 -1.21
C GLU A 258 -15.87 -5.09 -2.60
N SER A 259 -16.59 -4.09 -3.09
CA SER A 259 -17.12 -4.10 -4.44
C SER A 259 -15.98 -4.20 -5.47
N GLN A 260 -14.92 -3.38 -5.33
CA GLN A 260 -13.73 -3.46 -6.19
C GLN A 260 -13.07 -4.85 -6.17
N TYR A 261 -12.90 -5.44 -4.98
CA TYR A 261 -12.39 -6.80 -4.84
C TYR A 261 -13.24 -7.81 -5.62
N ASP A 262 -14.57 -7.75 -5.46
CA ASP A 262 -15.48 -8.63 -6.19
C ASP A 262 -15.40 -8.44 -7.72
N MET A 263 -15.21 -7.21 -8.20
CA MET A 263 -15.05 -6.93 -9.63
C MET A 263 -13.80 -7.60 -10.21
N PHE A 264 -12.64 -7.41 -9.56
CA PHE A 264 -11.37 -8.02 -9.99
C PHE A 264 -11.45 -9.53 -9.97
N ARG A 265 -12.06 -10.08 -8.93
CA ARG A 265 -12.20 -11.51 -8.76
C ARG A 265 -13.14 -12.12 -9.82
N LEU A 266 -14.18 -11.40 -10.25
CA LEU A 266 -15.05 -11.83 -11.35
C LEU A 266 -14.36 -11.77 -12.71
N ALA A 267 -13.52 -10.76 -12.94
CA ALA A 267 -12.78 -10.62 -14.20
C ALA A 267 -11.81 -11.79 -14.44
N GLY A 268 -11.22 -12.34 -13.37
CA GLY A 268 -10.33 -13.51 -13.43
C GLY A 268 -11.02 -14.87 -13.54
N MET A 269 -12.35 -14.94 -13.44
CA MET A 269 -13.08 -16.21 -13.46
C MET A 269 -13.36 -16.72 -14.88
N THR A 270 -13.30 -18.04 -15.00
CA THR A 270 -13.68 -18.82 -16.18
C THR A 270 -14.91 -19.68 -15.89
N GLU A 271 -15.48 -20.30 -16.92
CA GLU A 271 -16.63 -21.20 -16.76
C GLU A 271 -16.32 -22.43 -15.88
N ALA A 272 -15.04 -22.82 -15.78
CA ALA A 272 -14.60 -23.91 -14.92
C ALA A 272 -14.66 -23.57 -13.42
N ASP A 273 -14.64 -22.28 -13.07
CA ASP A 273 -14.68 -21.79 -11.69
C ASP A 273 -16.11 -21.65 -11.16
N LEU A 274 -17.12 -21.94 -11.99
CA LEU A 274 -18.52 -21.70 -11.66
C LEU A 274 -19.18 -22.93 -11.05
N ILE A 275 -19.93 -22.71 -9.97
CA ILE A 275 -20.90 -23.70 -9.48
C ILE A 275 -21.96 -23.93 -10.57
N PRO A 276 -22.24 -25.18 -10.97
CA PRO A 276 -23.31 -25.49 -11.92
C PRO A 276 -24.67 -25.04 -11.40
N VAL A 277 -25.57 -24.61 -12.29
CA VAL A 277 -26.90 -24.07 -11.89
C VAL A 277 -27.70 -25.03 -11.00
N ALA A 278 -27.61 -26.34 -11.28
CA ALA A 278 -28.30 -27.36 -10.50
C ALA A 278 -27.76 -27.48 -9.05
N ALA A 279 -26.54 -27.02 -8.79
CA ALA A 279 -25.89 -27.08 -7.48
C ALA A 279 -25.94 -25.74 -6.72
N LEU A 280 -26.24 -24.61 -7.37
CA LEU A 280 -26.20 -23.27 -6.76
C LEU A 280 -27.01 -23.13 -5.47
N PHE A 281 -28.12 -23.86 -5.38
CA PHE A 281 -29.09 -23.73 -4.30
C PHE A 281 -29.19 -24.98 -3.43
N THR A 282 -28.18 -25.86 -3.48
CA THR A 282 -28.08 -26.98 -2.53
C THR A 282 -27.64 -26.44 -1.15
N PRO A 283 -27.87 -27.18 -0.05
CA PRO A 283 -27.47 -26.75 1.28
C PRO A 283 -25.99 -26.39 1.42
N GLU A 284 -25.13 -26.98 0.60
CA GLU A 284 -23.68 -26.74 0.60
C GLU A 284 -23.31 -25.36 0.02
N HIS A 285 -24.13 -24.81 -0.88
CA HIS A 285 -23.81 -23.60 -1.65
C HIS A 285 -24.76 -22.43 -1.39
N LEU A 286 -25.97 -22.69 -0.90
CA LEU A 286 -26.96 -21.66 -0.64
C LEU A 286 -26.43 -20.63 0.37
N GLY A 287 -26.46 -19.35 -0.01
CA GLY A 287 -25.99 -18.26 0.85
C GLY A 287 -24.47 -18.08 0.89
N THR A 288 -23.71 -18.88 0.12
CA THR A 288 -22.25 -18.74 0.04
C THR A 288 -21.83 -17.64 -0.94
N GLU A 289 -20.68 -17.02 -0.68
CA GLU A 289 -20.11 -16.01 -1.58
C GLU A 289 -19.76 -16.60 -2.96
N GLU A 290 -19.37 -17.88 -3.00
CA GLU A 290 -19.04 -18.61 -4.23
C GLU A 290 -20.26 -18.79 -5.14
N ALA A 291 -21.43 -19.12 -4.55
CA ALA A 291 -22.68 -19.19 -5.29
C ALA A 291 -23.13 -17.80 -5.78
N ALA A 292 -23.01 -16.78 -4.93
CA ALA A 292 -23.39 -15.40 -5.29
C ALA A 292 -22.59 -14.88 -6.49
N ARG A 293 -21.29 -15.12 -6.45
CA ARG A 293 -20.32 -14.87 -7.52
C ARG A 293 -20.61 -15.66 -8.79
N SER A 294 -20.92 -16.94 -8.68
CA SER A 294 -21.26 -17.79 -9.83
C SER A 294 -22.52 -17.31 -10.55
N ILE A 295 -23.49 -16.78 -9.80
CA ILE A 295 -24.69 -16.12 -10.34
C ILE A 295 -24.28 -14.80 -10.99
N GLY A 296 -23.55 -13.95 -10.26
CA GLY A 296 -23.07 -12.65 -10.71
C GLY A 296 -22.32 -12.70 -12.04
N TRP A 297 -21.34 -13.61 -12.17
CA TRP A 297 -20.57 -13.79 -13.40
C TRP A 297 -21.45 -14.13 -14.61
N ARG A 298 -22.46 -15.01 -14.43
CA ARG A 298 -23.38 -15.39 -15.52
C ARG A 298 -24.25 -14.22 -15.96
N LEU A 299 -24.72 -13.42 -15.00
CA LEU A 299 -25.47 -12.21 -15.28
C LEU A 299 -24.61 -11.16 -16.00
N ASP A 300 -23.38 -10.99 -15.55
CA ASP A 300 -22.44 -10.02 -16.12
C ASP A 300 -21.98 -10.40 -17.53
N GLN A 301 -21.72 -11.69 -17.80
CA GLN A 301 -21.43 -12.17 -19.15
C GLN A 301 -22.60 -11.91 -20.11
N ALA A 302 -23.83 -12.21 -19.68
CA ALA A 302 -25.01 -11.94 -20.49
C ALA A 302 -25.22 -10.42 -20.71
N TRP A 303 -24.87 -9.60 -19.72
CA TRP A 303 -25.00 -8.14 -19.80
C TRP A 303 -23.93 -7.48 -20.67
N GLY A 304 -22.68 -7.91 -20.55
CA GLY A 304 -21.51 -7.35 -21.24
C GLY A 304 -21.27 -7.87 -22.66
N ALA A 305 -21.96 -8.93 -23.10
CA ALA A 305 -21.74 -9.55 -24.41
C ALA A 305 -22.16 -8.69 -25.64
N LEU A 306 -22.79 -7.53 -25.43
CA LEU A 306 -23.26 -6.67 -26.50
C LEU A 306 -22.50 -5.33 -26.45
N ASP A 307 -21.69 -5.06 -27.48
CA ASP A 307 -20.83 -3.87 -27.64
C ASP A 307 -21.63 -2.55 -27.56
N THR A 308 -21.02 -1.47 -27.04
CA THR A 308 -21.67 -0.17 -26.73
C THR A 308 -21.32 0.95 -27.72
N SER A 309 -20.65 0.64 -28.83
CA SER A 309 -20.11 1.67 -29.73
C SER A 309 -21.14 2.43 -30.59
N ALA A 310 -22.45 2.31 -30.33
CA ALA A 310 -23.47 2.75 -31.26
C ALA A 310 -24.31 3.97 -30.79
N ASP A 311 -24.29 5.04 -31.59
CA ASP A 311 -25.00 6.30 -31.41
C ASP A 311 -26.54 6.14 -31.27
N GLY A 312 -27.12 6.88 -30.32
CA GLY A 312 -28.51 7.38 -30.23
C GLY A 312 -29.69 6.44 -30.49
N ALA A 313 -29.82 5.90 -31.70
CA ALA A 313 -30.91 5.02 -32.12
C ALA A 313 -30.55 3.53 -31.97
N ALA A 314 -29.27 3.16 -32.14
CA ALA A 314 -28.80 1.80 -31.91
C ALA A 314 -28.84 1.40 -30.43
N ALA A 315 -28.76 2.38 -29.52
CA ALA A 315 -28.83 2.18 -28.08
C ALA A 315 -30.16 1.56 -27.59
N SER A 316 -31.29 1.74 -28.29
CA SER A 316 -32.58 1.17 -27.86
C SER A 316 -32.67 -0.33 -28.15
N ASP A 317 -32.31 -0.75 -29.37
CA ASP A 317 -32.34 -2.15 -29.78
C ASP A 317 -31.24 -2.97 -29.09
N GLU A 318 -30.06 -2.38 -28.89
CA GLU A 318 -29.00 -2.98 -28.09
C GLU A 318 -29.40 -3.15 -26.62
N ASN A 319 -30.03 -2.14 -26.01
CA ASN A 319 -30.56 -2.28 -24.65
C ASN A 319 -31.62 -3.37 -24.58
N LEU A 320 -32.55 -3.47 -25.55
CA LEU A 320 -33.54 -4.55 -25.59
C LEU A 320 -32.88 -5.93 -25.74
N ALA A 321 -31.83 -6.04 -26.56
CA ALA A 321 -31.07 -7.27 -26.73
C ALA A 321 -30.33 -7.66 -25.44
N ARG A 322 -29.74 -6.70 -24.72
CA ARG A 322 -29.12 -6.92 -23.39
C ARG A 322 -30.14 -7.40 -22.38
N MET A 323 -31.32 -6.79 -22.33
CA MET A 323 -32.41 -7.22 -21.45
C MET A 323 -32.82 -8.67 -21.73
N LYS A 324 -32.96 -9.05 -23.01
CA LYS A 324 -33.29 -10.44 -23.39
C LYS A 324 -32.21 -11.43 -22.98
N ALA A 325 -30.94 -11.12 -23.23
CA ALA A 325 -29.82 -11.97 -22.83
C ALA A 325 -29.77 -12.15 -21.30
N TYR A 326 -29.98 -11.07 -20.56
CA TYR A 326 -30.06 -11.07 -19.10
C TYR A 326 -31.18 -11.98 -18.57
N THR A 327 -32.40 -11.86 -19.12
CA THR A 327 -33.54 -12.72 -18.75
C THR A 327 -33.26 -14.19 -19.08
N LEU A 328 -32.63 -14.49 -20.21
CA LEU A 328 -32.30 -15.86 -20.60
C LEU A 328 -31.28 -16.50 -19.64
N ALA A 329 -30.29 -15.74 -19.17
CA ALA A 329 -29.33 -16.22 -18.17
C ALA A 329 -29.99 -16.46 -16.80
N LEU A 330 -30.90 -15.58 -16.38
CA LEU A 330 -31.55 -15.64 -15.07
C LEU A 330 -32.61 -16.75 -14.95
N THR A 331 -33.33 -17.03 -16.04
CA THR A 331 -34.43 -18.02 -16.10
C THR A 331 -34.08 -19.40 -15.50
N PRO A 332 -33.02 -20.10 -15.93
CA PRO A 332 -32.69 -21.42 -15.37
C PRO A 332 -32.31 -21.35 -13.89
N MET A 333 -31.65 -20.26 -13.45
CA MET A 333 -31.32 -20.04 -12.04
C MET A 333 -32.59 -19.83 -11.21
N TYR A 334 -33.58 -19.09 -11.72
CA TYR A 334 -34.86 -18.92 -11.04
C TYR A 334 -35.62 -20.24 -10.87
N HIS A 335 -35.67 -21.07 -11.91
CA HIS A 335 -36.33 -22.38 -11.80
C HIS A 335 -35.65 -23.27 -10.75
N ALA A 336 -34.33 -23.28 -10.69
CA ALA A 336 -33.58 -24.00 -9.67
C ALA A 336 -33.83 -23.43 -8.26
N ALA A 337 -33.82 -22.10 -8.10
CA ALA A 337 -34.10 -21.44 -6.84
C ALA A 337 -35.54 -21.71 -6.35
N LYS A 338 -36.52 -21.67 -7.25
CA LYS A 338 -37.93 -21.98 -6.95
C LYS A 338 -38.10 -23.41 -6.47
N ALA A 339 -37.38 -24.36 -7.06
CA ALA A 339 -37.39 -25.76 -6.62
C ALA A 339 -36.75 -25.95 -5.24
N ALA A 340 -35.72 -25.16 -4.92
CA ALA A 340 -35.01 -25.19 -3.63
C ALA A 340 -35.75 -24.47 -2.49
N GLY A 341 -36.66 -23.54 -2.80
CA GLY A 341 -37.56 -22.92 -1.83
C GLY A 341 -37.39 -21.40 -1.66
N PRO A 342 -38.07 -20.79 -0.67
CA PRO A 342 -38.15 -19.33 -0.53
C PRO A 342 -36.80 -18.66 -0.25
N GLU A 343 -35.93 -19.26 0.57
CA GLU A 343 -34.60 -18.70 0.89
C GLU A 343 -33.69 -18.67 -0.36
N ALA A 344 -33.73 -19.72 -1.18
CA ALA A 344 -32.99 -19.78 -2.44
C ALA A 344 -33.48 -18.72 -3.44
N ARG A 345 -34.79 -18.49 -3.50
CA ARG A 345 -35.37 -17.39 -4.29
C ARG A 345 -34.81 -16.06 -3.78
N LYS A 346 -34.97 -15.76 -2.49
CA LYS A 346 -34.51 -14.51 -1.87
C LYS A 346 -33.02 -14.25 -2.14
N PHE A 347 -32.17 -15.26 -1.97
CA PHE A 347 -30.75 -15.16 -2.27
C PHE A 347 -30.47 -14.77 -3.73
N LEU A 348 -31.11 -15.43 -4.71
CA LEU A 348 -30.98 -15.07 -6.13
C LEU A 348 -31.43 -13.63 -6.41
N PHE A 349 -32.54 -13.21 -5.80
CA PHE A 349 -33.09 -11.86 -5.94
C PHE A 349 -32.11 -10.79 -5.48
N GLU A 350 -31.55 -10.93 -4.28
CA GLU A 350 -30.59 -9.98 -3.71
C GLU A 350 -29.35 -9.82 -4.61
N ILE A 351 -28.86 -10.91 -5.20
CA ILE A 351 -27.72 -10.86 -6.14
C ILE A 351 -28.10 -10.15 -7.43
N ALA A 352 -29.26 -10.48 -8.01
CA ALA A 352 -29.72 -9.89 -9.26
C ALA A 352 -30.01 -8.39 -9.11
N GLU A 353 -30.55 -7.97 -7.96
CA GLU A 353 -30.77 -6.57 -7.61
C GLU A 353 -29.45 -5.81 -7.42
N ALA A 354 -28.50 -6.37 -6.67
CA ALA A 354 -27.18 -5.76 -6.50
C ALA A 354 -26.41 -5.65 -7.83
N HIS A 355 -26.52 -6.66 -8.70
CA HIS A 355 -26.00 -6.58 -10.06
C HIS A 355 -26.70 -5.49 -10.86
N ALA A 356 -28.04 -5.45 -10.87
CA ALA A 356 -28.82 -4.46 -11.62
C ALA A 356 -28.51 -3.01 -11.18
N ALA A 357 -28.38 -2.76 -9.88
CA ALA A 357 -28.03 -1.46 -9.33
C ALA A 357 -26.59 -1.02 -9.62
N GLY A 358 -25.75 -1.90 -10.20
CA GLY A 358 -24.32 -1.63 -10.43
C GLY A 358 -23.51 -1.56 -9.13
N GLN A 359 -24.05 -2.08 -8.03
CA GLN A 359 -23.46 -2.00 -6.70
C GLN A 359 -22.42 -3.11 -6.48
N LYS A 360 -22.69 -4.33 -6.98
CA LYS A 360 -21.82 -5.51 -6.88
C LYS A 360 -21.97 -6.40 -8.12
N TRP A 361 -21.09 -7.39 -8.19
CA TRP A 361 -21.18 -8.52 -9.13
C TRP A 361 -20.97 -8.19 -10.61
N ARG A 362 -20.32 -7.07 -10.91
CA ARG A 362 -19.99 -6.66 -12.29
C ARG A 362 -18.50 -6.67 -12.52
N ARG A 363 -18.07 -6.85 -13.77
CA ARG A 363 -16.68 -6.54 -14.15
C ARG A 363 -16.54 -5.02 -14.37
N ALA A 364 -15.30 -4.52 -14.43
CA ALA A 364 -15.02 -3.10 -14.61
C ALA A 364 -15.63 -2.57 -15.93
N GLU A 365 -15.62 -3.38 -16.99
CA GLU A 365 -16.11 -3.03 -18.33
C GLU A 365 -17.63 -2.83 -18.37
N THR A 366 -18.37 -3.48 -17.47
CA THR A 366 -19.84 -3.46 -17.44
C THR A 366 -20.40 -2.55 -16.33
N GLN A 367 -19.54 -2.02 -15.45
CA GLN A 367 -19.94 -1.15 -14.35
C GLN A 367 -20.55 0.17 -14.85
N GLY A 368 -19.97 0.76 -15.90
CA GLY A 368 -20.43 2.01 -16.50
C GLY A 368 -21.68 1.88 -17.39
N ILE A 369 -22.08 0.64 -17.73
CA ILE A 369 -23.30 0.39 -18.50
C ILE A 369 -24.48 0.57 -17.54
N PRO A 370 -25.42 1.50 -17.82
CA PRO A 370 -26.61 1.66 -16.99
C PRO A 370 -27.23 0.30 -16.77
N GLY A 371 -27.49 -0.07 -15.52
CA GLY A 371 -28.14 -1.35 -15.26
C GLY A 371 -29.48 -1.46 -15.97
N PRO A 372 -30.04 -2.67 -16.03
CA PRO A 372 -31.41 -2.85 -16.48
C PRO A 372 -32.32 -1.90 -15.67
N LYS A 373 -32.72 -0.77 -16.29
CA LYS A 373 -33.31 0.41 -15.61
C LYS A 373 -34.59 0.11 -14.86
N ASP A 374 -35.25 -0.94 -15.29
CA ASP A 374 -36.41 -1.49 -14.64
C ASP A 374 -36.39 -3.00 -14.81
N TYR A 375 -36.40 -3.68 -13.68
CA TYR A 375 -37.12 -4.92 -13.40
C TYR A 375 -38.64 -4.82 -13.72
N MET A 376 -39.06 -4.03 -14.74
CA MET A 376 -40.44 -3.89 -15.20
C MET A 376 -41.01 -5.29 -15.49
N TYR A 377 -41.74 -5.83 -14.50
CA TYR A 377 -42.55 -7.05 -14.47
C TYR A 377 -41.86 -8.43 -14.39
N ILE A 378 -40.53 -8.56 -14.43
CA ILE A 378 -39.89 -9.87 -14.70
C ILE A 378 -39.96 -10.86 -13.52
N TRP A 379 -40.43 -10.42 -12.35
CA TRP A 379 -40.71 -11.31 -11.22
C TRP A 379 -42.17 -11.22 -10.79
N VAL A 380 -43.13 -11.47 -11.68
CA VAL A 380 -44.44 -11.92 -11.17
C VAL A 380 -44.22 -13.26 -10.45
N ASP A 381 -43.84 -13.17 -9.19
CA ASP A 381 -44.18 -14.16 -8.19
C ASP A 381 -45.68 -14.41 -8.35
N PRO A 382 -46.14 -15.65 -8.57
CA PRO A 382 -47.57 -15.94 -8.44
C PRO A 382 -48.12 -15.51 -7.07
N ASP A 383 -47.25 -15.34 -6.07
CA ASP A 383 -47.61 -15.07 -4.67
C ASP A 383 -47.28 -13.63 -4.17
N TYR A 384 -46.63 -12.77 -4.97
CA TYR A 384 -46.38 -11.36 -4.59
C TYR A 384 -47.55 -10.52 -5.10
N ALA A 385 -48.62 -10.46 -4.30
CA ALA A 385 -49.67 -9.49 -4.53
C ALA A 385 -49.11 -8.09 -4.21
N PRO A 386 -49.03 -7.15 -5.17
CA PRO A 386 -48.81 -5.77 -4.82
C PRO A 386 -50.00 -5.35 -3.97
N GLY A 387 -49.73 -4.90 -2.76
CA GLY A 387 -50.75 -4.44 -1.83
C GLY A 387 -51.71 -3.50 -2.55
N GLY A 388 -53.00 -3.82 -2.46
CA GLY A 388 -54.05 -2.92 -2.90
C GLY A 388 -53.85 -1.59 -2.19
N SER A 389 -53.53 -0.56 -2.97
CA SER A 389 -53.88 0.79 -2.59
C SER A 389 -55.35 0.96 -3.00
N ASP A 390 -56.24 0.92 -2.03
CA ASP A 390 -57.50 1.63 -2.13
C ASP A 390 -57.19 3.08 -2.53
N ASN A 391 -57.67 3.45 -3.72
CA ASN A 391 -58.21 4.76 -4.05
C ASN A 391 -59.20 4.60 -5.20
#